data_AF-A0A6G3U8J7-F1
#
_entry.id   AF-A0A6G3U8J7-F1
#
_cell.length_a   1.000
_cell.length_b   1.000
_cell.length_c   1.000
_cell.angle_alpha   90.00
_cell.angle_beta   90.00
_cell.angle_gamma   90.00
#
_symmetry.space_group_name_H-M   'P 1'
#
loop_
_entity.id
_entity.type
_entity.pdbx_description
1 polymer ?
#
loop_
_entity_poly.entity_id
_entity_poly.type
_entity_poly.pdbx_seq_one_letter_code
_entity_poly.pdbx_strand_id
1 'polypeptide(L)'
;AGTVEVSVEVDTSLPVPEVTVHSRPAGRDGADWVLHATASAQPALPATGEEPPLRPDDAASIWTEETYDRLAARGLGYGPAFRGVREVLRPGDDT
;
A
#
# COMPACT_ATOMS: atom_id res chain seq x y z
N ALA A 1 10.71 -2.18 19.21
CA ALA A 1 9.63 -2.79 18.41
C ALA A 1 8.63 -3.39 19.38
N GLY A 2 7.39 -2.91 19.39
CA GLY A 2 6.31 -3.56 20.12
C GLY A 2 5.68 -4.61 19.22
N THR A 3 5.46 -5.82 19.73
CA THR A 3 4.65 -6.83 19.05
C THR A 3 3.17 -6.44 19.12
N VAL A 4 2.41 -6.78 18.09
CA VAL A 4 0.96 -6.57 18.04
C VAL A 4 0.27 -7.91 17.82
N GLU A 5 -0.91 -8.05 18.38
CA GLU A 5 -1.85 -9.12 18.05
C GLU A 5 -2.76 -8.62 16.92
N VAL A 6 -3.02 -9.48 15.95
CA VAL A 6 -3.87 -9.14 14.78
C VAL A 6 -5.04 -10.12 14.74
N SER A 7 -6.24 -9.58 14.61
CA SER A 7 -7.47 -10.35 14.39
C SER A 7 -8.03 -9.99 13.02
N VAL A 8 -8.40 -11.01 12.25
CA VAL A 8 -9.04 -10.86 10.94
C VAL A 8 -10.38 -11.56 11.00
N GLU A 9 -11.44 -10.80 10.76
CA GLU A 9 -12.81 -11.32 10.72
C GLU A 9 -13.33 -11.26 9.29
N VAL A 10 -14.04 -12.31 8.88
CA VAL A 10 -14.62 -12.44 7.55
C VAL A 10 -16.11 -12.71 7.70
N ASP A 11 -16.95 -11.78 7.27
CA ASP A 11 -18.40 -11.94 7.22
C ASP A 11 -18.84 -12.28 5.81
N THR A 12 -19.18 -13.54 5.58
CA THR A 12 -19.71 -14.03 4.30
C THR A 12 -21.24 -14.10 4.27
N SER A 13 -21.93 -13.64 5.32
CA SER A 13 -23.39 -13.63 5.39
C SER A 13 -24.01 -12.42 4.68
N LEU A 14 -23.19 -11.37 4.48
CA LEU A 14 -23.56 -10.19 3.71
C LEU A 14 -23.68 -10.51 2.21
N PRO A 15 -24.46 -9.71 1.44
CA PRO A 15 -24.54 -9.87 -0.01
C PRO A 15 -23.18 -9.77 -0.72
N VAL A 16 -22.26 -9.02 -0.13
CA VAL A 16 -20.85 -8.93 -0.53
C VAL A 16 -20.02 -9.29 0.69
N PRO A 17 -19.16 -10.33 0.63
CA PRO A 17 -18.33 -10.70 1.77
C PRO A 17 -17.46 -9.53 2.24
N GLU A 18 -17.43 -9.30 3.54
CA GLU A 18 -16.62 -8.25 4.17
C GLU A 18 -15.48 -8.87 4.98
N VAL A 19 -14.34 -8.17 5.00
CA VAL A 19 -13.17 -8.49 5.81
C VAL A 19 -12.84 -7.28 6.67
N THR A 20 -12.71 -7.47 7.98
CA THR A 20 -12.22 -6.43 8.90
C THR A 20 -10.90 -6.85 9.55
N VAL A 21 -9.97 -5.91 9.66
CA VAL A 21 -8.66 -6.12 10.26
C VAL A 21 -8.54 -5.25 11.50
N HIS A 22 -8.39 -5.93 12.63
CA HIS A 22 -8.21 -5.31 13.94
C HIS A 22 -6.83 -5.62 14.48
N SER A 23 -6.26 -4.70 15.25
CA SER A 23 -5.02 -4.96 15.98
C SER A 23 -5.06 -4.35 17.37
N ARG A 24 -4.24 -4.92 18.26
CA ARG A 24 -3.97 -4.37 19.59
C ARG A 24 -2.53 -4.65 20.02
N PRO A 25 -1.97 -3.88 20.97
CA PRO A 25 -0.64 -4.15 21.51
C PRO A 25 -0.58 -5.53 22.19
N ALA A 26 0.43 -6.34 21.85
CA ALA A 26 0.64 -7.62 22.53
C ALA A 26 1.15 -7.41 23.96
N GLY A 27 0.72 -8.27 24.89
CA GLY A 27 1.18 -8.25 26.29
C GLY A 27 0.64 -7.09 27.14
N ARG A 28 -0.37 -6.37 26.64
CA ARG A 28 -1.10 -5.36 27.40
C ARG A 28 -2.51 -5.85 27.66
N ASP A 29 -2.68 -6.58 28.77
CA ASP A 29 -3.98 -7.08 29.20
C ASP A 29 -4.99 -5.93 29.34
N GLY A 30 -6.18 -6.13 28.77
CA GLY A 30 -7.24 -5.11 28.76
C GLY A 30 -7.09 -4.02 27.69
N ALA A 31 -6.12 -4.12 26.76
CA ALA A 31 -6.12 -3.25 25.58
C ALA A 31 -7.28 -3.60 24.63
N ASP A 32 -8.02 -2.59 24.22
CA ASP A 32 -9.11 -2.73 23.25
C ASP A 32 -8.58 -3.03 21.84
N TRP A 33 -9.38 -3.75 21.07
CA TRP A 33 -9.14 -3.96 19.65
C TRP A 33 -9.46 -2.68 18.87
N VAL A 34 -8.53 -2.26 18.01
CA VAL A 34 -8.71 -1.10 17.13
C VAL A 34 -8.92 -1.60 15.70
N LEU A 35 -9.98 -1.14 15.06
CA LEU A 35 -10.23 -1.39 13.63
C LEU A 35 -9.28 -0.53 12.79
N HIS A 36 -8.50 -1.18 11.92
CA HIS A 36 -7.54 -0.51 11.03
C HIS A 36 -7.96 -0.50 9.57
N ALA A 37 -8.69 -1.52 9.12
CA ALA A 37 -9.15 -1.63 7.75
C ALA A 37 -10.44 -2.43 7.66
N THR A 38 -11.32 -2.00 6.76
CA THR A 38 -12.48 -2.74 6.28
C THR A 38 -12.37 -2.87 4.77
N ALA A 39 -12.61 -4.06 4.25
CA ALA A 39 -12.55 -4.37 2.84
C ALA A 39 -13.73 -5.25 2.42
N SER A 40 -14.29 -5.00 1.25
CA SER A 40 -15.32 -5.83 0.63
C SER A 40 -14.72 -6.67 -0.50
N ALA A 41 -15.08 -7.95 -0.58
CA ALA A 41 -14.70 -8.79 -1.69
C ALA A 41 -15.40 -8.32 -2.97
N GLN A 42 -14.67 -8.28 -4.10
CA GLN A 42 -15.27 -8.04 -5.41
C GLN A 42 -14.95 -9.22 -6.33
N PRO A 43 -15.84 -9.56 -7.27
CA PRO A 43 -15.50 -10.48 -8.34
C PRO A 43 -14.23 -10.03 -9.06
N ALA A 44 -13.37 -10.96 -9.43
CA ALA A 44 -12.20 -10.65 -10.24
C ALA A 44 -12.67 -10.01 -11.56
N LEU A 45 -12.13 -8.83 -11.87
CA LEU A 45 -12.32 -8.22 -13.17
C LEU A 45 -11.50 -9.01 -14.21
N PRO A 46 -12.02 -9.22 -15.42
CA PRO A 46 -11.22 -9.78 -16.50
C PRO A 46 -9.98 -8.89 -16.71
N ALA A 47 -8.81 -9.51 -16.84
CA ALA A 47 -7.61 -8.77 -17.18
C ALA A 47 -7.86 -8.03 -18.51
N THR A 48 -7.61 -6.73 -18.54
CA THR A 48 -7.83 -5.91 -19.74
C THR A 48 -6.90 -6.27 -20.89
N GLY A 49 -5.93 -7.18 -20.68
CA GLY A 49 -4.95 -7.61 -21.68
C GLY A 49 -4.04 -6.49 -22.16
N GLU A 50 -4.14 -5.30 -21.55
CA GLU A 50 -3.36 -4.14 -21.89
C GLU A 50 -1.94 -4.36 -21.38
N GLU A 51 -1.02 -4.55 -22.31
CA GLU A 51 0.39 -4.62 -21.99
C GLU A 51 0.80 -3.28 -21.37
N PRO A 52 1.57 -3.27 -20.26
CA PRO A 52 2.08 -2.02 -19.71
C PRO A 52 2.77 -1.23 -20.82
N PRO A 53 2.55 0.09 -20.90
CA PRO A 53 3.18 0.89 -21.93
C PRO A 53 4.69 0.68 -21.88
N LEU A 54 5.28 0.44 -23.06
CA LEU A 54 6.73 0.32 -23.20
C LEU A 54 7.39 1.58 -22.63
N ARG A 55 8.51 1.41 -21.92
CA ARG A 55 9.34 2.53 -21.45
C ARG A 55 9.64 3.43 -22.67
N PRO A 56 9.31 4.73 -22.65
CA PRO A 56 9.76 5.65 -23.68
C PRO A 56 11.29 5.71 -23.65
N ASP A 57 11.94 5.52 -24.80
CA ASP A 57 13.41 5.40 -24.90
C ASP A 57 14.16 6.65 -24.40
N ASP A 58 13.49 7.80 -24.31
CA ASP A 58 14.01 9.11 -23.94
C ASP A 58 13.52 9.63 -22.57
N ALA A 59 12.72 8.84 -21.83
CA ALA A 59 12.20 9.27 -20.53
C ALA A 59 13.28 9.15 -19.42
N ALA A 60 13.74 10.29 -18.91
CA ALA A 60 14.56 10.32 -17.70
C ALA A 60 13.71 10.00 -16.46
N SER A 61 14.26 9.18 -15.55
CA SER A 61 13.64 8.94 -14.25
C SER A 61 13.52 10.26 -13.48
N ILE A 62 12.31 10.56 -13.02
CA ILE A 62 12.06 11.65 -12.07
C ILE A 62 12.29 11.21 -10.61
N TRP A 63 12.55 9.92 -10.41
CA TRP A 63 12.86 9.36 -9.10
C TRP A 63 14.37 9.32 -8.84
N THR A 64 14.77 9.83 -7.68
CA THR A 64 16.15 9.85 -7.18
C THR A 64 16.15 9.50 -5.69
N GLU A 65 17.29 9.10 -5.12
CA GLU A 65 17.41 8.87 -3.67
C GLU A 65 17.06 10.14 -2.86
N GLU A 66 17.38 11.34 -3.39
CA GLU A 66 16.99 12.62 -2.78
C GLU A 66 15.47 12.81 -2.67
N THR A 67 14.67 12.03 -3.43
CA THR A 67 13.22 12.03 -3.27
C THR A 67 12.82 11.47 -1.89
N TYR A 68 13.52 10.46 -1.37
CA TYR A 68 13.26 9.97 -0.01
C TYR A 68 13.64 10.99 1.06
N ASP A 69 14.69 11.77 0.85
CA ASP A 69 15.06 12.85 1.77
C ASP A 69 14.03 13.99 1.77
N ARG A 70 13.51 14.34 0.58
CA ARG A 70 12.40 15.30 0.43
C ARG A 70 11.08 14.80 1.05
N LEU A 71 10.83 13.50 1.07
CA LEU A 71 9.70 12.88 1.76
C LEU A 71 9.92 12.88 3.28
N ALA A 72 11.13 12.57 3.73
CA ALA A 72 11.49 12.61 5.15
C ALA A 72 11.34 14.02 5.75
N ALA A 73 11.74 15.06 5.01
CA ALA A 73 11.53 16.46 5.40
C ALA A 73 10.05 16.84 5.56
N ARG A 74 9.12 16.06 4.98
CA ARG A 74 7.66 16.20 5.12
C ARG A 74 7.05 15.28 6.17
N GLY A 75 7.87 14.57 6.95
CA GLY A 75 7.44 13.61 7.97
C GLY A 75 7.26 12.18 7.47
N LEU A 76 7.53 11.90 6.19
CA LEU A 76 7.45 10.56 5.61
C LEU A 76 8.82 9.88 5.61
N GLY A 77 9.27 9.48 6.80
CA GLY A 77 10.56 8.84 7.04
C GLY A 77 10.55 7.35 6.66
N TYR A 78 10.56 7.03 5.37
CA TYR A 78 10.65 5.64 4.91
C TYR A 78 12.01 5.02 5.27
N GLY A 79 11.99 3.94 6.05
CA GLY A 79 13.17 3.13 6.36
C GLY A 79 13.60 2.22 5.19
N PRO A 80 14.76 1.55 5.27
CA PRO A 80 15.34 0.80 4.15
C PRO A 80 14.40 -0.23 3.51
N ALA A 81 13.57 -0.91 4.32
CA ALA A 81 12.58 -1.87 3.83
C ALA A 81 11.48 -1.26 2.94
N PHE A 82 11.22 0.05 3.09
CA PHE A 82 10.23 0.79 2.32
C PHE A 82 10.86 1.67 1.22
N ARG A 83 12.20 1.68 1.10
CA ARG A 83 12.93 2.39 0.05
C ARG A 83 13.13 1.53 -1.20
N GLY A 84 12.03 0.99 -1.74
CA GLY A 84 12.03 0.01 -2.83
C GLY A 84 11.80 0.56 -4.24
N VAL A 85 11.56 1.87 -4.40
CA VAL A 85 11.26 2.46 -5.71
C VAL A 85 12.55 2.58 -6.53
N ARG A 86 12.57 1.88 -7.67
CA ARG A 86 13.76 1.83 -8.56
C ARG A 86 13.74 2.89 -9.65
N GLU A 87 12.57 3.20 -10.18
CA GLU A 87 12.39 4.14 -11.28
C GLU A 87 10.97 4.70 -11.24
N VAL A 88 10.81 5.98 -11.52
CA VAL A 88 9.51 6.59 -11.84
C VAL A 88 9.71 7.40 -13.09
N LEU A 89 8.93 7.08 -14.11
CA LEU A 89 8.93 7.78 -15.39
C LEU A 89 7.65 8.59 -15.47
N ARG A 90 7.76 9.80 -16.01
CA ARG A 90 6.59 10.57 -16.42
C ARG A 90 6.41 10.34 -17.91
N PRO A 91 5.20 9.96 -18.39
CA PRO A 91 4.90 10.04 -19.81
C PRO A 91 5.22 11.47 -20.29
N GLY A 92 5.83 11.61 -21.46
CA GLY A 92 5.93 12.91 -22.12
C GLY A 92 4.52 13.47 -22.31
N ASP A 93 4.34 14.78 -22.15
CA ASP A 93 3.13 15.45 -22.61
C ASP A 93 3.14 15.35 -24.14
N ASP A 94 2.58 14.28 -24.71
CA ASP A 94 2.31 14.20 -26.15
C ASP A 94 1.35 15.34 -26.49
N THR A 95 1.85 16.34 -27.23
CA THR A 95 1.04 17.36 -27.91
C THR A 95 0.80 16.91 -29.35
#